data_AF-A0A0K2G9C5-F1
#
_entry.id   AF-A0A0K2G9C5-F1
#
_cell.length_a   1.000
_cell.length_b   1.000
_cell.length_c   1.000
_cell.angle_alpha   90.00
_cell.angle_beta   90.00
_cell.angle_gamma   90.00
#
_symmetry.space_group_name_H-M   'P 1'
#
loop_
_entity.id
_entity.type
_entity.pdbx_description
1 polymer ?
#
loop_
_entity_poly.entity_id
_entity_poly.type
_entity_poly.pdbx_seq_one_letter_code
_entity_poly.pdbx_strand_id
1 'polypeptide(L)'
;MGRGLTGLRAGAAVVAALCAFLPSCAQIWKPEPPRPIGGAVRFTLSAPEAKTVFVIGSFNGWVKGATPMAAVGSSGLWSVDVPLKEGEYTFMYLVDGVRWVTPPLADDFVTDGFGQTNGVVIVR
;
A
#
# COMPACT_ATOMS: atom_id res chain seq x y z
N MET A 1 -65.51 46.08 12.93
CA MET A 1 -66.05 44.76 12.54
C MET A 1 -64.97 44.04 11.74
N GLY A 2 -64.60 42.80 12.10
CA GLY A 2 -63.61 41.99 11.38
C GLY A 2 -62.46 41.53 12.28
N ARG A 3 -62.64 40.39 12.96
CA ARG A 3 -61.67 39.68 13.79
C ARG A 3 -60.85 38.69 12.94
N GLY A 4 -59.68 38.31 13.46
CA GLY A 4 -58.97 37.07 13.16
C GLY A 4 -57.79 37.25 12.19
N LEU A 5 -56.66 36.56 12.30
CA LEU A 5 -56.27 35.40 13.09
C LEU A 5 -54.73 35.41 13.20
N THR A 6 -54.27 34.94 14.36
CA THR A 6 -52.91 34.52 14.70
C THR A 6 -52.23 33.66 13.64
N GLY A 7 -50.94 33.88 13.42
CA GLY A 7 -50.09 33.02 12.59
C GLY A 7 -48.64 32.99 13.10
N LEU A 8 -48.40 32.18 14.13
CA LEU A 8 -47.07 31.74 14.56
C LEU A 8 -46.36 31.04 13.38
N ARG A 9 -45.13 31.44 13.05
CA ARG A 9 -44.16 30.52 12.43
C ARG A 9 -42.82 30.67 13.13
N ALA A 10 -42.59 29.74 14.06
CA ALA A 10 -41.27 29.43 14.58
C ALA A 10 -40.36 29.05 13.40
N GLY A 11 -39.30 29.82 13.18
CA GLY A 11 -38.20 29.40 12.34
C GLY A 11 -37.41 28.32 13.06
N ALA A 12 -37.74 27.05 12.81
CA ALA A 12 -36.87 25.96 13.21
C ALA A 12 -35.61 26.03 12.33
N ALA A 13 -34.50 26.49 12.91
CA ALA A 13 -33.19 26.33 12.30
C ALA A 13 -32.90 24.83 12.20
N VAL A 14 -33.00 24.29 10.99
CA VAL A 14 -32.52 22.95 10.69
C VAL A 14 -30.99 23.05 10.71
N VAL A 15 -30.39 22.68 11.84
CA VAL A 15 -28.97 22.32 11.88
C VAL A 15 -28.87 21.04 11.05
N ALA A 16 -28.55 21.17 9.78
CA ALA A 16 -28.13 20.06 8.96
C ALA A 16 -26.80 19.57 9.54
N ALA A 17 -26.88 18.64 10.50
CA ALA A 17 -25.77 17.78 10.83
C ALA A 17 -25.44 16.99 9.56
N LEU A 18 -24.49 17.50 8.79
CA LEU A 18 -23.85 16.74 7.73
C LEU A 18 -23.18 15.55 8.40
N CYS A 19 -23.90 14.43 8.46
CA CYS A 19 -23.29 13.14 8.71
C CYS A 19 -22.15 12.99 7.71
N ALA A 20 -20.92 13.12 8.20
CA ALA A 20 -19.71 12.81 7.46
C ALA A 20 -19.66 11.28 7.25
N PHE A 21 -20.50 10.78 6.35
CA PHE A 21 -20.34 9.47 5.75
C PHE A 21 -19.17 9.58 4.79
N LEU A 22 -17.94 9.46 5.34
CA LEU A 22 -16.82 9.12 4.49
C LEU A 22 -17.18 7.78 3.84
N PRO A 23 -17.28 7.70 2.50
CA PRO A 23 -17.52 6.44 1.86
C PRO A 23 -16.34 5.54 2.22
N SER A 24 -16.63 4.41 2.88
CA SER A 24 -15.68 3.32 3.17
C SER A 24 -14.93 2.82 1.91
N CYS A 25 -15.29 3.32 0.72
CA CYS A 25 -14.65 3.04 -0.55
C CYS A 25 -13.32 3.80 -0.77
N ALA A 26 -13.03 4.85 0.00
CA ALA A 26 -11.79 5.63 -0.17
C ALA A 26 -10.70 5.20 0.83
N GLN A 27 -10.39 3.91 0.90
CA GLN A 27 -9.19 3.49 1.63
C GLN A 27 -7.97 3.96 0.83
N ILE A 28 -7.22 4.91 1.37
CA ILE A 28 -5.98 5.40 0.74
C ILE A 28 -4.93 4.31 0.88
N TRP A 29 -4.75 3.53 -0.16
CA TRP A 29 -3.73 2.48 -0.23
C TRP A 29 -2.34 3.11 -0.37
N LYS A 30 -1.53 3.05 0.69
CA LYS A 30 -0.13 3.50 0.70
C LYS A 30 0.79 2.29 0.78
N PRO A 31 2.02 2.37 0.22
CA PRO A 31 3.02 1.35 0.50
C PRO A 31 3.40 1.41 1.98
N GLU A 32 3.54 0.24 2.59
CA GLU A 32 4.06 0.01 3.93
C GLU A 32 5.45 -0.65 3.84
N PRO A 33 6.33 -0.43 4.83
CA PRO A 33 7.52 -1.26 4.99
C PRO A 33 7.18 -2.76 5.00
N PRO A 34 8.12 -3.64 4.62
CA PRO A 34 7.93 -5.08 4.75
C PRO A 34 7.45 -5.44 6.17
N ARG A 35 6.29 -6.09 6.26
CA ARG A 35 5.64 -6.35 7.56
C ARG A 35 5.30 -7.82 7.73
N PRO A 36 5.65 -8.44 8.88
CA PRO A 36 5.21 -9.79 9.20
C PRO A 36 3.67 -9.92 9.22
N ILE A 37 3.17 -11.02 8.65
CA ILE A 37 1.76 -11.39 8.60
C ILE A 37 1.62 -12.93 8.64
N GLY A 38 1.21 -13.49 9.78
CA GLY A 38 0.80 -14.90 9.87
C GLY A 38 1.74 -15.92 9.20
N GLY A 39 3.04 -15.89 9.50
CA GLY A 39 4.05 -16.80 8.93
C GLY A 39 4.63 -16.37 7.58
N ALA A 40 4.30 -15.17 7.11
CA ALA A 40 4.85 -14.55 5.91
C ALA A 40 5.27 -13.11 6.20
N VAL A 41 5.89 -12.48 5.21
CA VAL A 41 6.14 -11.03 5.17
C VAL A 41 5.40 -10.45 3.97
N ARG A 42 4.63 -9.39 4.21
CA ARG A 42 3.99 -8.62 3.16
C ARG A 42 4.96 -7.57 2.63
N PHE A 43 5.22 -7.63 1.33
CA PHE A 43 5.96 -6.61 0.59
C PHE A 43 4.99 -5.71 -0.16
N THR A 44 5.29 -4.41 -0.23
CA THR A 44 4.47 -3.48 -1.00
C THR A 44 5.31 -2.51 -1.82
N LEU A 45 4.78 -2.06 -2.96
CA LEU A 45 5.41 -1.05 -3.80
C LEU A 45 4.35 -0.15 -4.43
N SER A 46 4.56 1.16 -4.40
CA SER A 46 3.78 2.10 -5.24
C SER A 46 4.41 2.19 -6.63
N ALA A 47 3.69 1.72 -7.65
CA ALA A 47 4.08 1.81 -9.05
C ALA A 47 2.82 1.96 -9.92
N PRO A 48 2.22 3.18 -10.00
CA PRO A 48 0.92 3.39 -10.64
C PRO A 48 0.86 3.10 -12.14
N GLU A 49 2.00 3.26 -12.83
CA GLU A 49 2.09 3.05 -14.28
C GLU A 49 2.57 1.63 -14.64
N ALA A 50 2.88 0.80 -13.65
CA ALA A 50 3.39 -0.55 -13.88
C ALA A 50 2.31 -1.46 -14.47
N LYS A 51 2.73 -2.37 -15.35
CA LYS A 51 1.90 -3.48 -15.85
C LYS A 51 2.21 -4.77 -15.10
N THR A 52 3.46 -4.94 -14.68
CA THR A 52 3.91 -6.07 -13.85
C THR A 52 4.92 -5.61 -12.82
N VAL A 53 4.85 -6.22 -11.63
CA VAL A 53 5.83 -6.02 -10.57
C VAL A 53 6.19 -7.37 -9.97
N PHE A 54 7.48 -7.59 -9.76
CA PHE A 54 8.02 -8.75 -9.05
C PHE A 54 8.85 -8.28 -7.86
N VAL A 55 8.77 -9.00 -6.74
CA VAL A 55 9.78 -8.90 -5.68
C VAL A 55 10.84 -9.98 -5.93
N ILE A 56 12.10 -9.60 -5.84
CA ILE A 56 13.24 -10.48 -6.16
C ILE A 56 14.25 -10.35 -5.04
N GLY A 57 14.71 -11.46 -4.48
CA GLY A 57 15.64 -11.41 -3.36
C GLY A 57 16.31 -12.75 -3.06
N SER A 58 17.05 -12.80 -1.96
CA SER A 58 17.77 -14.01 -1.54
C SER A 58 16.83 -15.20 -1.32
N PHE A 59 15.59 -14.96 -0.87
CA PHE A 59 14.57 -15.99 -0.63
C PHE A 59 14.06 -16.70 -1.89
N ASN A 60 14.20 -16.10 -3.07
CA ASN A 60 13.87 -16.75 -4.36
C ASN A 60 15.09 -16.90 -5.28
N GLY A 61 16.30 -16.85 -4.70
CA GLY A 61 17.55 -17.04 -5.44
C GLY A 61 17.79 -15.98 -6.51
N TRP A 62 17.23 -14.78 -6.35
CA TRP A 62 17.30 -13.69 -7.33
C TRP A 62 16.71 -14.04 -8.72
N VAL A 63 15.83 -15.04 -8.78
CA VAL A 63 15.20 -15.46 -10.04
C VAL A 63 14.12 -14.46 -10.45
N LYS A 64 14.33 -13.80 -11.60
CA LYS A 64 13.32 -12.92 -12.21
C LYS A 64 12.04 -13.71 -12.51
N GLY A 65 10.88 -13.12 -12.21
CA GLY A 65 9.59 -13.75 -12.49
C GLY A 65 9.08 -14.69 -11.40
N ALA A 66 9.91 -15.09 -10.43
CA ALA A 66 9.55 -16.12 -9.45
C ALA A 66 8.49 -15.69 -8.43
N THR A 67 8.38 -14.38 -8.15
CA THR A 67 7.45 -13.87 -7.13
C THR A 67 6.70 -12.63 -7.65
N PRO A 68 5.64 -12.82 -8.45
CA PRO A 68 4.80 -11.73 -8.95
C PRO A 68 4.03 -11.07 -7.81
N MET A 69 3.83 -9.76 -7.92
CA MET A 69 2.98 -8.97 -7.01
C MET A 69 1.62 -8.72 -7.64
N ALA A 70 0.59 -8.63 -6.80
CA ALA A 70 -0.77 -8.29 -7.23
C ALA A 70 -1.04 -6.79 -7.04
N ALA A 71 -1.75 -6.18 -7.98
CA ALA A 71 -2.24 -4.82 -7.83
C ALA A 71 -3.35 -4.76 -6.77
N VAL A 72 -3.31 -3.73 -5.92
CA VAL A 72 -4.27 -3.49 -4.84
C VAL A 72 -5.19 -2.33 -5.22
N GLY A 73 -6.40 -2.69 -5.62
CA GLY A 73 -7.41 -1.74 -6.12
C GLY A 73 -6.91 -1.01 -7.37
N SER A 74 -7.30 0.26 -7.52
CA SER A 74 -6.93 1.14 -8.63
C SER A 74 -5.86 2.19 -8.25
N SER A 75 -5.20 2.01 -7.10
CA SER A 75 -4.31 3.01 -6.50
C SER A 75 -2.88 3.03 -7.06
N GLY A 76 -2.51 2.01 -7.82
CA GLY A 76 -1.11 1.79 -8.20
C GLY A 76 -0.25 1.14 -7.12
N LEU A 77 -0.86 0.68 -6.01
CA LEU A 77 -0.18 -0.12 -5.01
C LEU A 77 -0.09 -1.58 -5.46
N TRP A 78 1.05 -2.20 -5.23
CA TRP A 78 1.32 -3.62 -5.46
C TRP A 78 1.64 -4.30 -4.14
N SER A 79 1.19 -5.55 -3.96
CA SER A 79 1.52 -6.34 -2.77
C SER A 79 1.72 -7.82 -3.05
N VAL A 80 2.54 -8.47 -2.24
CA VAL A 80 2.65 -9.93 -2.18
C VAL A 80 3.05 -10.36 -0.78
N ASP A 81 2.59 -11.54 -0.39
CA ASP A 81 2.91 -12.19 0.88
C ASP A 81 3.89 -13.33 0.60
N VAL A 82 5.10 -13.24 1.15
CA VAL A 82 6.15 -14.25 0.95
C VAL A 82 6.38 -14.99 2.27
N PRO A 83 6.19 -16.32 2.30
CA PRO A 83 6.56 -17.12 3.47
C PRO A 83 8.07 -17.02 3.72
N LEU A 84 8.45 -16.42 4.84
CA LEU A 84 9.84 -16.25 5.26
C LEU A 84 9.99 -16.71 6.70
N LYS A 85 11.10 -17.38 6.99
CA LYS A 85 11.49 -17.71 8.36
C LYS A 85 12.19 -16.50 8.98
N GLU A 86 12.43 -16.55 10.28
CA GLU A 86 13.33 -15.60 10.95
C GLU A 86 14.68 -15.54 10.23
N GLY A 87 15.20 -14.32 10.06
CA GLY A 87 16.44 -14.06 9.34
C GLY A 87 16.43 -12.74 8.58
N GLU A 88 17.55 -12.48 7.88
CA GLU A 88 17.75 -11.29 7.08
C GLU A 88 17.74 -11.65 5.59
N TYR A 89 16.99 -10.89 4.79
CA TYR A 89 16.86 -11.14 3.36
C TYR A 89 17.09 -9.87 2.56
N THR A 90 17.97 -9.95 1.56
CA THR A 90 18.20 -8.88 0.60
C THR A 90 17.19 -8.98 -0.55
N PHE A 91 16.69 -7.84 -1.03
CA PHE A 91 15.70 -7.80 -2.09
C PHE A 91 15.67 -6.50 -2.88
N MET A 92 15.04 -6.55 -4.04
CA MET A 92 14.67 -5.43 -4.91
C MET A 92 13.30 -5.69 -5.56
N TYR A 93 12.77 -4.69 -6.27
CA TYR A 93 11.63 -4.88 -7.15
C TYR A 93 12.05 -4.80 -8.62
N LEU A 94 11.39 -5.58 -9.47
CA LEU A 94 11.51 -5.49 -10.93
C LEU A 94 10.16 -5.09 -11.52
N VAL A 95 10.11 -3.90 -12.10
CA VAL A 95 8.93 -3.32 -12.73
C VAL A 95 9.02 -3.49 -14.24
N ASP A 96 7.94 -4.00 -14.84
CA ASP A 96 7.79 -4.22 -16.28
C ASP A 96 8.93 -5.03 -16.92
N GLY A 97 9.54 -5.92 -16.14
CA GLY A 97 10.62 -6.82 -16.57
C GLY A 97 11.97 -6.14 -16.82
N VAL A 98 12.05 -4.81 -16.78
CA VAL A 98 13.24 -4.06 -17.21
C VAL A 98 13.77 -3.09 -16.16
N ARG A 99 12.92 -2.57 -15.28
CA ARG A 99 13.30 -1.50 -14.34
C ARG A 99 13.50 -2.07 -12.94
N TRP A 100 14.75 -2.12 -12.50
CA TRP A 100 15.08 -2.40 -11.11
C TRP A 100 14.76 -1.20 -10.24
N VAL A 101 14.13 -1.45 -9.09
CA VAL A 101 13.77 -0.44 -8.12
C VAL A 101 14.31 -0.87 -6.76
N THR A 102 15.18 -0.03 -6.18
CA THR A 102 15.60 -0.16 -4.79
C THR A 102 14.37 0.01 -3.89
N PRO A 103 14.12 -0.90 -2.94
CA PRO A 103 12.95 -0.82 -2.07
C PRO A 103 12.97 0.47 -1.24
N PRO A 104 12.02 1.41 -1.43
CA PRO A 104 12.08 2.70 -0.74
C PRO A 104 11.79 2.61 0.76
N LEU A 105 11.23 1.49 1.22
CA LEU A 105 10.76 1.27 2.59
C LEU A 105 11.39 0.01 3.21
N ALA A 106 12.56 -0.43 2.75
CA ALA A 106 13.28 -1.52 3.40
C ALA A 106 13.72 -1.17 4.82
N ASP A 107 13.95 -2.18 5.66
CA ASP A 107 14.39 -2.01 7.05
C ASP A 107 15.84 -1.51 7.11
N ASP A 108 16.66 -1.95 6.16
CA ASP A 108 18.07 -1.53 6.00
C ASP A 108 18.49 -1.66 4.52
N PHE A 109 19.72 -1.31 4.21
CA PHE A 109 20.27 -1.27 2.85
C PHE A 109 21.68 -1.82 2.80
N VAL A 110 21.99 -2.54 1.71
CA VAL A 110 23.34 -3.05 1.43
C VAL A 110 23.70 -2.85 -0.03
N THR A 111 24.91 -2.36 -0.28
CA THR A 111 25.47 -2.24 -1.63
C THR A 111 25.84 -3.61 -2.18
N ASP A 112 25.53 -3.88 -3.45
CA ASP A 112 25.75 -5.19 -4.05
C ASP A 112 27.13 -5.38 -4.72
N GLY A 113 27.96 -4.33 -4.74
CA GLY A 113 29.27 -4.32 -5.40
C GLY A 113 29.22 -4.11 -6.93
N PHE A 114 28.02 -4.02 -7.53
CA PHE A 114 27.79 -3.75 -8.95
C PHE A 114 27.19 -2.36 -9.20
N GLY A 115 27.19 -1.51 -8.17
CA GLY A 115 26.68 -0.14 -8.23
C GLY A 115 25.19 -0.01 -7.87
N GLN A 116 24.54 -1.08 -7.41
CA GLN A 116 23.18 -1.03 -6.92
C GLN A 116 23.13 -1.15 -5.39
N THR A 117 22.01 -0.70 -4.82
CA THR A 117 21.70 -0.84 -3.42
C THR A 117 20.44 -1.69 -3.27
N ASN A 118 20.60 -2.83 -2.59
CA ASN A 118 19.52 -3.73 -2.24
C ASN A 118 18.90 -3.28 -0.92
N GLY A 119 17.59 -3.51 -0.77
CA GLY A 119 16.94 -3.41 0.53
C GLY A 119 17.18 -4.68 1.33
N VAL A 120 17.14 -4.57 2.65
CA VAL A 120 17.15 -5.68 3.61
C VAL A 120 15.82 -5.68 4.35
N VAL A 121 15.24 -6.86 4.53
CA VAL A 121 14.13 -7.09 5.47
C VAL A 121 14.59 -8.02 6.58
N ILE A 122 14.23 -7.69 7.82
CA ILE A 122 14.60 -8.46 9.01
C ILE A 122 13.34 -9.10 9.59
N VAL A 123 13.27 -10.42 9.52
CA VAL A 123 12.18 -11.22 10.09
C VAL A 123 12.59 -11.67 11.49
N ARG A 124 11.78 -11.31 12.49
CA ARG A 124 11.97 -11.60 13.92
C ARG A 124 10.76 -12.32 14.51
#